data_AF-A0A6V7XXZ2-F1
#
_entry.id   AF-A0A6V7XXZ2-F1
#
_cell.length_a   1.000
_cell.length_b   1.000
_cell.length_c   1.000
_cell.angle_alpha   90.00
_cell.angle_beta   90.00
_cell.angle_gamma   90.00
#
_symmetry.space_group_name_H-M   'P 1'
#
loop_
_entity.id
_entity.type
_entity.pdbx_description
1 polymer ?
#
loop_
_entity_poly.entity_id
_entity_poly.type
_entity_poly.pdbx_seq_one_letter_code
_entity_poly.pdbx_strand_id
1 'polypeptide(L)'
;MKMKNKKNNIIFRDTYNLMPMSLASLVPSFDLKVEDKPFFPHMANRPENYGKEIYPTKEDYLANGMMREKRKVFDLWYEQNKNTPFLLDEALASYCTNDVEILMAALIAFRKEFFEVTKRNNGERAASTKSHGGIDVLREAMTIASACMRHFRTNHLKEQHLALVPERGYDKVDGNQSLLALRFFKWYSEKFGVTVQNVNSDGGEKRIGNYQLDGWVVEENYGIEVNGCVWHGCPKCFPNDNDLMPNGKTAGYLREHDKNRMEFILTQIARVDVYWECEIHQMLIKDREMKEKFYNYIDDGPIDIRSCFYGGRTGPLKLHHNVKDGERISYYDVTSLYPFINVTTSYPVGHPTVNIINKNVNWTTPADNIYNLAILKVFIIPPRKIDVPVLPMKLENDARLLFPLCEKCAKMYPEGGVLEDYRCSHSNEERGWVSTCTSIELNVALEEGYTVTKLFRVLEYNKSDSELFKPYISEFMAEKIHSSGFDSSIKDNIEEEDKFIKECNEKFGIKIDRSKMNPNKGRRTQAKLMLNNLWGDFHYGILAFRNV
;
A
#
# COMPACT_ATOMS: atom_id res chain seq x y z
N MET A 1 -44.55 8.17 22.51
CA MET A 1 -43.57 8.41 21.42
C MET A 1 -42.44 9.29 21.95
N LYS A 2 -41.30 8.72 22.38
CA LYS A 2 -40.11 9.51 22.74
C LYS A 2 -39.39 9.89 21.44
N MET A 3 -39.47 11.16 21.03
CA MET A 3 -38.56 11.71 20.04
C MET A 3 -37.14 11.57 20.60
N LYS A 4 -36.33 10.71 19.98
CA LYS A 4 -34.88 10.68 20.24
C LYS A 4 -34.35 12.07 19.87
N ASN A 5 -33.83 12.80 20.86
CA ASN A 5 -32.97 13.97 20.62
C ASN A 5 -31.83 13.53 19.68
N LYS A 6 -31.94 13.86 18.39
CA LYS A 6 -30.80 13.77 17.47
C LYS A 6 -29.77 14.76 18.00
N LYS A 7 -28.69 14.27 18.60
CA LYS A 7 -27.49 15.09 18.80
C LYS A 7 -27.10 15.63 17.41
N ASN A 8 -27.08 16.94 17.26
CA ASN A 8 -26.56 17.57 16.04
C ASN A 8 -25.05 17.27 15.99
N ASN A 9 -24.69 16.22 15.27
CA ASN A 9 -23.29 15.86 15.06
C ASN A 9 -22.75 16.75 13.94
N ILE A 10 -21.83 17.64 14.28
CA ILE A 10 -21.00 18.36 13.30
C ILE A 10 -19.88 17.41 12.89
N ILE A 11 -19.75 17.15 11.58
CA ILE A 11 -18.71 16.30 11.02
C ILE A 11 -17.79 17.16 10.17
N PHE A 12 -16.53 17.27 10.57
CA PHE A 12 -15.49 17.90 9.75
C PHE A 12 -14.94 16.84 8.78
N ARG A 13 -14.86 17.19 7.50
CA ARG A 13 -14.31 16.31 6.45
C ARG A 13 -13.21 17.05 5.72
N ASP A 14 -12.15 16.33 5.42
CA ASP A 14 -11.07 16.83 4.58
C ASP A 14 -11.38 16.52 3.11
N THR A 15 -11.60 17.59 2.36
CA THR A 15 -11.93 17.55 0.92
C THR A 15 -10.76 17.09 0.06
N TYR A 16 -9.53 17.24 0.56
CA TYR A 16 -8.33 16.78 -0.13
C TYR A 16 -8.32 15.25 -0.31
N ASN A 17 -8.95 14.51 0.62
CA ASN A 17 -9.11 13.06 0.49
C ASN A 17 -10.01 12.64 -0.67
N LEU A 18 -10.85 13.54 -1.20
CA LEU A 18 -11.70 13.31 -2.36
C LEU A 18 -11.10 13.88 -3.64
N MET A 19 -10.45 15.05 -3.54
CA MET A 19 -9.83 15.77 -4.66
C MET A 19 -8.37 16.09 -4.27
N PRO A 20 -7.44 15.13 -4.40
CA PRO A 20 -6.05 15.27 -3.92
C PRO A 20 -5.22 16.16 -4.87
N MET A 21 -5.57 17.45 -4.92
CA MET A 21 -4.90 18.47 -5.71
C MET A 21 -4.95 19.83 -5.04
N SER A 22 -4.07 20.74 -5.44
CA SER A 22 -4.05 22.09 -4.91
C SER A 22 -5.34 22.85 -5.25
N LEU A 23 -5.70 23.82 -4.40
CA LEU A 23 -6.86 24.67 -4.64
C LEU A 23 -6.76 25.44 -5.97
N ALA A 24 -5.58 26.00 -6.27
CA ALA A 24 -5.32 26.69 -7.54
C ALA A 24 -5.50 25.78 -8.75
N SER A 25 -5.19 24.48 -8.64
CA SER A 25 -5.42 23.54 -9.74
C SER A 25 -6.88 23.12 -9.90
N LEU A 26 -7.75 23.33 -8.91
CA LEU A 26 -9.16 22.94 -9.01
C LEU A 26 -9.92 23.76 -10.05
N VAL A 27 -9.61 25.07 -10.17
CA VAL A 27 -10.24 25.97 -11.15
C VAL A 27 -10.06 25.46 -12.59
N PRO A 28 -8.83 25.27 -13.11
CA PRO A 28 -8.64 24.74 -14.45
C PRO A 28 -8.97 23.25 -14.56
N SER A 29 -8.91 22.50 -13.46
CA SER A 29 -9.25 21.07 -13.49
C SER A 29 -10.73 20.86 -13.70
N PHE A 30 -11.62 21.62 -13.05
CA PHE A 30 -13.07 21.46 -13.16
C PHE A 30 -13.75 22.52 -14.05
N ASP A 31 -12.98 23.36 -14.75
CA ASP A 31 -13.47 24.45 -15.59
C ASP A 31 -14.45 25.37 -14.82
N LEU A 32 -14.04 25.75 -13.60
CA LEU A 32 -14.87 26.52 -12.69
C LEU A 32 -14.97 27.97 -13.13
N LYS A 33 -16.19 28.52 -13.11
CA LYS A 33 -16.45 29.95 -13.38
C LYS A 33 -16.28 30.78 -12.12
N VAL A 34 -15.09 30.76 -11.55
CA VAL A 34 -14.68 31.51 -10.36
C VAL A 34 -13.38 32.25 -10.65
N GLU A 35 -13.07 33.29 -9.87
CA GLU A 35 -11.80 33.98 -10.02
C GLU A 35 -10.62 33.06 -9.67
N ASP A 36 -9.57 33.13 -10.48
CA ASP A 36 -8.33 32.41 -10.23
C ASP A 36 -7.70 32.85 -8.91
N LYS A 37 -7.06 31.89 -8.24
CA LYS A 37 -6.40 32.14 -6.96
C LYS A 37 -5.27 33.17 -7.13
N PRO A 38 -5.32 34.35 -6.48
CA PRO A 38 -4.32 35.39 -6.66
C PRO A 38 -3.01 35.04 -5.94
N PHE A 39 -1.92 35.74 -6.29
CA PHE A 39 -0.68 35.66 -5.54
C PHE A 39 -0.82 36.37 -4.19
N PHE A 40 -0.44 35.69 -3.10
CA PHE A 40 -0.55 36.22 -1.76
C PHE A 40 0.80 36.21 -1.02
N PRO A 41 1.20 37.31 -0.36
CA PRO A 41 2.47 37.42 0.34
C PRO A 41 2.40 36.73 1.71
N HIS A 42 2.46 35.40 1.73
CA HIS A 42 2.30 34.59 2.94
C HIS A 42 3.20 35.01 4.10
N MET A 43 4.46 35.40 3.85
CA MET A 43 5.38 35.79 4.92
C MET A 43 5.12 37.21 5.44
N ALA A 44 4.32 38.00 4.74
CA ALA A 44 3.90 39.32 5.20
C ALA A 44 2.73 39.26 6.19
N ASN A 45 2.09 38.10 6.35
CA ASN A 45 1.02 37.88 7.33
C ASN A 45 1.58 37.82 8.76
N ARG A 46 1.86 39.00 9.34
CA ARG A 46 2.40 39.16 10.68
C ARG A 46 1.68 40.29 11.42
N PRO A 47 1.54 40.22 12.76
CA PRO A 47 0.85 41.25 13.55
C PRO A 47 1.34 42.68 13.30
N GLU A 48 2.61 42.87 12.97
CA GLU A 48 3.20 44.19 12.75
C GLU A 48 2.68 44.88 11.49
N ASN A 49 2.13 44.10 10.55
CA ASN A 49 1.64 44.55 9.25
C ASN A 49 0.11 44.74 9.21
N TYR A 50 -0.63 44.32 10.24
CA TYR A 50 -2.09 44.48 10.30
C TYR A 50 -2.48 45.97 10.39
N GLY A 51 -3.52 46.38 9.66
CA GLY A 51 -3.98 47.77 9.58
C GLY A 51 -3.02 48.74 8.88
N LYS A 52 -2.00 48.25 8.17
CA LYS A 52 -1.00 49.08 7.46
C LYS A 52 -0.93 48.75 5.98
N GLU A 53 -0.58 49.75 5.18
CA GLU A 53 -0.12 49.54 3.81
C GLU A 53 1.32 49.03 3.81
N ILE A 54 1.57 47.94 3.09
CA ILE A 54 2.89 47.34 2.93
C ILE A 54 3.25 47.18 1.46
N TYR A 55 4.54 46.95 1.19
CA TYR A 55 5.08 46.65 -0.14
C TYR A 55 5.82 45.30 -0.06
N PRO A 56 5.11 44.18 -0.22
CA PRO A 56 5.69 42.86 -0.01
C PRO A 56 6.81 42.56 -1.02
N THR A 57 7.88 41.94 -0.54
CA THR A 57 9.03 41.53 -1.37
C THR A 57 8.77 40.19 -2.07
N LYS A 58 9.64 39.79 -3.02
CA LYS A 58 9.51 38.47 -3.68
C LYS A 58 9.64 37.31 -2.68
N GLU A 59 10.43 37.49 -1.64
CA GLU A 59 10.59 36.56 -0.53
C GLU A 59 9.28 36.38 0.22
N ASP A 60 8.46 37.43 0.35
CA ASP A 60 7.18 37.35 1.05
C ASP A 60 6.16 36.44 0.34
N TYR A 61 6.28 36.30 -0.98
CA TYR A 61 5.49 35.37 -1.80
C TYR A 61 6.12 33.96 -1.91
N LEU A 62 7.23 33.69 -1.22
CA LEU A 62 7.98 32.44 -1.32
C LEU A 62 8.44 32.13 -2.76
N ALA A 63 8.83 33.17 -3.52
CA ALA A 63 9.12 33.04 -4.94
C ALA A 63 10.19 31.98 -5.25
N ASN A 64 11.18 31.78 -4.38
CA ASN A 64 12.27 30.81 -4.57
C ASN A 64 11.81 29.35 -4.49
N GLY A 65 10.67 29.08 -3.86
CA GLY A 65 10.05 27.75 -3.82
C GLY A 65 9.11 27.45 -4.99
N MET A 66 8.87 28.42 -5.88
CA MET A 66 7.97 28.23 -7.02
C MET A 66 8.64 27.40 -8.12
N MET A 67 7.87 26.48 -8.73
CA MET A 67 8.30 25.80 -9.96
C MET A 67 8.57 26.80 -11.08
N ARG A 68 9.48 26.47 -12.00
CA ARG A 68 9.99 27.36 -13.05
C ARG A 68 8.89 28.06 -13.85
N GLU A 69 7.84 27.34 -14.23
CA GLU A 69 6.72 27.84 -15.01
C GLU A 69 5.89 28.85 -14.21
N LYS A 70 5.53 28.52 -12.96
CA LYS A 70 4.81 29.43 -12.06
C LYS A 70 5.63 30.66 -11.70
N ARG A 71 6.95 30.49 -11.53
CA ARG A 71 7.89 31.57 -11.22
C ARG A 71 7.93 32.62 -12.33
N LYS A 72 7.93 32.21 -13.60
CA LYS A 72 7.87 33.14 -14.74
C LYS A 72 6.60 34.00 -14.73
N VAL A 73 5.44 33.38 -14.48
CA VAL A 73 4.15 34.10 -14.39
C VAL A 73 4.16 35.06 -13.20
N PHE A 74 4.67 34.60 -12.05
CA PHE A 74 4.81 35.42 -10.85
C PHE A 74 5.73 36.62 -11.07
N ASP A 75 6.91 36.45 -11.66
CA ASP A 75 7.87 37.54 -11.83
C ASP A 75 7.29 38.64 -12.73
N LEU A 76 6.57 38.29 -13.81
CA LEU A 76 5.87 39.27 -14.67
C LEU A 76 4.78 40.03 -13.90
N TRP A 77 3.95 39.30 -13.14
CA TRP A 77 2.91 39.91 -12.30
C TRP A 77 3.52 40.82 -11.22
N TYR A 78 4.60 40.39 -10.57
CA TYR A 78 5.25 41.13 -9.50
C TYR A 78 5.84 42.44 -10.01
N GLU A 79 6.53 42.45 -11.16
CA GLU A 79 7.08 43.69 -11.72
C GLU A 79 5.99 44.73 -12.02
N GLN A 80 4.78 44.29 -12.38
CA GLN A 80 3.63 45.16 -12.62
C GLN A 80 2.99 45.68 -11.32
N ASN A 81 3.08 44.94 -10.21
CA ASN A 81 2.33 45.22 -8.97
C ASN A 81 3.20 45.63 -7.77
N LYS A 82 4.54 45.55 -7.87
CA LYS A 82 5.47 45.81 -6.74
C LYS A 82 5.39 47.22 -6.13
N ASN A 83 4.88 48.19 -6.88
CA ASN A 83 4.75 49.59 -6.44
C ASN A 83 3.32 49.92 -5.97
N THR A 84 2.41 48.94 -5.97
CA THR A 84 1.03 49.11 -5.51
C THR A 84 1.00 48.89 -3.99
N PRO A 85 0.44 49.82 -3.19
CA PRO A 85 0.22 49.59 -1.77
C PRO A 85 -0.64 48.34 -1.54
N PHE A 86 -0.19 47.45 -0.68
CA PHE A 86 -0.92 46.22 -0.34
C PHE A 86 -1.52 46.35 1.05
N LEU A 87 -2.85 46.40 1.14
CA LEU A 87 -3.57 46.40 2.42
C LEU A 87 -3.89 44.97 2.82
N LEU A 88 -3.14 44.48 3.81
CA LEU A 88 -3.15 43.06 4.19
C LEU A 88 -4.52 42.55 4.65
N ASP A 89 -5.24 43.35 5.44
CA ASP A 89 -6.50 42.92 6.06
C ASP A 89 -7.60 42.65 5.01
N GLU A 90 -7.76 43.57 4.05
CA GLU A 90 -8.71 43.44 2.95
C GLU A 90 -8.29 42.33 1.98
N ALA A 91 -7.01 42.29 1.62
CA ALA A 91 -6.48 41.27 0.74
C ALA A 91 -6.60 39.87 1.34
N LEU A 92 -6.38 39.72 2.66
CA LEU A 92 -6.54 38.45 3.37
C LEU A 92 -8.00 38.00 3.41
N ALA A 93 -8.93 38.92 3.68
CA ALA A 93 -10.36 38.61 3.65
C ALA A 93 -10.83 38.17 2.25
N SER A 94 -10.42 38.90 1.21
CA SER A 94 -10.72 38.55 -0.18
C SER A 94 -10.09 37.22 -0.59
N TYR A 95 -8.83 36.98 -0.21
CA TYR A 95 -8.12 35.74 -0.50
C TYR A 95 -8.78 34.52 0.17
N CYS A 96 -9.12 34.63 1.45
CA CYS A 96 -9.82 33.56 2.17
C CYS A 96 -11.22 33.30 1.62
N THR A 97 -11.94 34.35 1.20
CA THR A 97 -13.27 34.21 0.58
C THR A 97 -13.17 33.47 -0.76
N ASN A 98 -12.23 33.89 -1.62
CA ASN A 98 -11.95 33.22 -2.89
C ASN A 98 -11.56 31.75 -2.67
N ASP A 99 -10.75 31.44 -1.65
CA ASP A 99 -10.37 30.07 -1.34
C ASP A 99 -11.59 29.18 -1.02
N VAL A 100 -12.53 29.69 -0.21
CA VAL A 100 -13.77 28.98 0.14
C VAL A 100 -14.68 28.82 -1.08
N GLU A 101 -14.78 29.86 -1.91
CA GLU A 101 -15.59 29.83 -3.14
C GLU A 101 -15.08 28.81 -4.15
N ILE A 102 -13.77 28.79 -4.42
CA ILE A 102 -13.13 27.79 -5.30
C ILE A 102 -13.42 26.39 -4.77
N LEU A 103 -13.21 26.17 -3.47
CA LEU A 103 -13.39 24.84 -2.87
C LEU A 103 -14.86 24.39 -2.97
N MET A 104 -15.80 25.28 -2.66
CA MET A 104 -17.23 25.00 -2.74
C MET A 104 -17.65 24.68 -4.17
N ALA A 105 -17.25 25.50 -5.15
CA ALA A 105 -17.55 25.29 -6.56
C ALA A 105 -16.98 23.95 -7.07
N ALA A 106 -15.73 23.64 -6.72
CA ALA A 106 -15.08 22.38 -7.05
C ALA A 106 -15.81 21.17 -6.47
N LEU A 107 -16.21 21.24 -5.19
CA LEU A 107 -16.95 20.16 -4.53
C LEU A 107 -18.31 19.91 -5.16
N ILE A 108 -19.04 20.97 -5.50
CA ILE A 108 -20.34 20.86 -6.17
C ILE A 108 -20.16 20.19 -7.54
N ALA A 109 -19.18 20.65 -8.32
CA ALA A 109 -18.86 20.08 -9.63
C ALA A 109 -18.47 18.60 -9.49
N PHE A 110 -17.51 18.28 -8.63
CA PHE A 110 -17.04 16.92 -8.41
C PHE A 110 -18.16 15.98 -7.94
N ARG A 111 -18.97 16.40 -6.96
CA ARG A 111 -20.11 15.62 -6.47
C ARG A 111 -21.12 15.35 -7.58
N LYS A 112 -21.46 16.36 -8.39
CA LYS A 112 -22.40 16.23 -9.50
C LYS A 112 -21.88 15.22 -10.53
N GLU A 113 -20.66 15.40 -11.02
CA GLU A 113 -20.10 14.51 -12.03
C GLU A 113 -19.93 13.08 -11.49
N PHE A 114 -19.53 12.92 -10.22
CA PHE A 114 -19.41 11.59 -9.60
C PHE A 114 -20.76 10.90 -9.51
N PHE A 115 -21.79 11.63 -9.07
CA PHE A 115 -23.14 11.12 -8.95
C PHE A 115 -23.68 10.66 -10.31
N GLU A 116 -23.42 11.41 -11.37
CA GLU A 116 -23.83 11.06 -12.74
C GLU A 116 -23.10 9.83 -13.29
N VAL A 117 -21.76 9.77 -13.16
CA VAL A 117 -20.95 8.66 -13.69
C VAL A 117 -21.19 7.35 -12.94
N THR A 118 -21.57 7.42 -11.66
CA THR A 118 -21.84 6.23 -10.84
C THR A 118 -23.29 5.74 -10.92
N LYS A 119 -24.13 6.33 -11.77
CA LYS A 119 -25.49 5.83 -12.01
C LYS A 119 -25.47 4.39 -12.49
N ARG A 120 -26.51 3.66 -12.09
CA ARG A 120 -26.68 2.27 -12.50
C ARG A 120 -28.11 1.99 -12.92
N ASN A 121 -28.27 1.44 -14.12
CA ASN A 121 -29.56 1.04 -14.66
C ASN A 121 -29.86 -0.44 -14.34
N ASN A 122 -31.12 -0.83 -14.48
CA ASN A 122 -31.53 -2.24 -14.31
C ASN A 122 -30.88 -3.12 -15.38
N GLY A 123 -30.27 -4.25 -14.97
CA GLY A 123 -29.70 -5.27 -15.87
C GLY A 123 -28.19 -5.17 -16.14
N GLU A 124 -27.49 -4.19 -15.57
CA GLU A 124 -26.03 -4.06 -15.69
C GLU A 124 -25.28 -5.04 -14.76
N ARG A 125 -24.15 -5.60 -15.21
CA ARG A 125 -23.40 -6.74 -14.60
C ARG A 125 -22.77 -6.39 -13.22
N ALA A 126 -23.53 -6.53 -12.13
CA ALA A 126 -22.99 -6.47 -10.76
C ALA A 126 -23.77 -7.37 -9.77
N ALA A 127 -23.19 -7.63 -8.59
CA ALA A 127 -23.77 -8.43 -7.50
C ALA A 127 -25.15 -7.95 -7.03
N SER A 128 -25.37 -6.63 -6.96
CA SER A 128 -26.66 -6.07 -6.56
C SER A 128 -27.63 -6.11 -7.74
N THR A 129 -28.86 -6.56 -7.57
CA THR A 129 -29.90 -6.46 -8.61
C THR A 129 -30.63 -5.11 -8.64
N LYS A 130 -30.28 -4.20 -7.71
CA LYS A 130 -30.95 -2.91 -7.54
C LYS A 130 -30.23 -1.80 -8.31
N SER A 131 -30.93 -1.13 -9.21
CA SER A 131 -30.53 0.16 -9.76
C SER A 131 -30.33 1.20 -8.64
N HIS A 132 -29.44 2.16 -8.85
CA HIS A 132 -29.36 3.36 -8.00
C HIS A 132 -29.07 4.59 -8.86
N GLY A 133 -29.56 5.73 -8.41
CA GLY A 133 -29.48 7.00 -9.15
C GLY A 133 -28.12 7.69 -9.14
N GLY A 134 -27.06 7.00 -8.67
CA GLY A 134 -25.73 7.57 -8.41
C GLY A 134 -25.27 7.35 -6.97
N ILE A 135 -23.97 7.52 -6.71
CA ILE A 135 -23.35 7.49 -5.39
C ILE A 135 -23.06 8.93 -4.96
N ASP A 136 -23.55 9.34 -3.80
CA ASP A 136 -23.24 10.65 -3.23
C ASP A 136 -21.92 10.58 -2.46
N VAL A 137 -20.82 10.90 -3.17
CA VAL A 137 -19.45 10.82 -2.63
C VAL A 137 -19.25 11.60 -1.34
N LEU A 138 -19.97 12.71 -1.11
CA LEU A 138 -19.85 13.51 0.12
C LEU A 138 -20.60 12.91 1.31
N ARG A 139 -21.50 11.96 1.09
CA ARG A 139 -22.24 11.28 2.15
C ARG A 139 -21.72 9.88 2.39
N GLU A 140 -21.43 9.18 1.30
CA GLU A 140 -21.19 7.73 1.28
C GLU A 140 -19.71 7.33 1.27
N ALA A 141 -18.80 8.29 1.06
CA ALA A 141 -17.36 8.03 1.08
C ALA A 141 -16.61 9.11 1.88
N MET A 142 -15.47 8.71 2.46
CA MET A 142 -14.53 9.62 3.14
C MET A 142 -13.31 9.95 2.26
N THR A 143 -12.98 9.06 1.33
CA THR A 143 -11.83 9.17 0.42
C THR A 143 -12.24 8.81 -0.99
N ILE A 144 -11.48 9.28 -1.98
CA ILE A 144 -11.67 8.95 -3.38
C ILE A 144 -11.56 7.44 -3.62
N ALA A 145 -10.61 6.78 -2.94
CA ALA A 145 -10.41 5.34 -2.99
C ALA A 145 -11.66 4.57 -2.49
N SER A 146 -12.22 4.98 -1.35
CA SER A 146 -13.47 4.42 -0.81
C SER A 146 -14.65 4.61 -1.77
N ALA A 147 -14.71 5.76 -2.45
CA ALA A 147 -15.73 6.02 -3.45
C ALA A 147 -15.58 5.11 -4.69
N CYS A 148 -14.35 4.94 -5.17
CA CYS A 148 -14.00 4.03 -6.28
C CYS A 148 -14.36 2.58 -5.94
N MET A 149 -14.00 2.13 -4.75
CA MET A 149 -14.30 0.78 -4.26
C MET A 149 -15.80 0.58 -4.09
N ARG A 150 -16.54 1.58 -3.61
CA ARG A 150 -18.00 1.52 -3.52
C ARG A 150 -18.60 1.31 -4.91
N HIS A 151 -18.23 2.15 -5.89
CA HIS A 151 -18.67 2.00 -7.29
C HIS A 151 -18.30 0.62 -7.86
N PHE A 152 -17.07 0.16 -7.65
CA PHE A 152 -16.64 -1.16 -8.08
C PHE A 152 -17.52 -2.27 -7.47
N ARG A 153 -17.76 -2.23 -6.16
CA ARG A 153 -18.58 -3.23 -5.46
C ARG A 153 -20.04 -3.21 -5.87
N THR A 154 -20.61 -2.04 -6.14
CA THR A 154 -22.04 -1.90 -6.47
C THR A 154 -22.33 -2.09 -7.96
N ASN A 155 -21.37 -1.83 -8.84
CA ASN A 155 -21.60 -1.77 -10.30
C ASN A 155 -20.83 -2.82 -11.10
N HIS A 156 -19.77 -3.44 -10.54
CA HIS A 156 -18.87 -4.33 -11.30
C HIS A 156 -18.58 -5.67 -10.63
N LEU A 157 -18.45 -5.72 -9.30
CA LEU A 157 -18.11 -6.94 -8.57
C LEU A 157 -19.31 -7.89 -8.50
N LYS A 158 -19.11 -9.17 -8.82
CA LYS A 158 -20.11 -10.24 -8.66
C LYS A 158 -20.17 -10.72 -7.20
N GLU A 159 -21.33 -11.25 -6.80
CA GLU A 159 -21.52 -11.74 -5.43
C GLU A 159 -20.59 -12.94 -5.13
N GLN A 160 -20.01 -12.99 -3.93
CA GLN A 160 -19.12 -14.08 -3.46
C GLN A 160 -17.94 -14.39 -4.40
N HIS A 161 -17.54 -13.41 -5.21
CA HIS A 161 -16.53 -13.64 -6.24
C HIS A 161 -15.09 -13.53 -5.72
N LEU A 162 -14.84 -12.55 -4.86
CA LEU A 162 -13.55 -12.37 -4.18
C LEU A 162 -13.62 -12.95 -2.77
N ALA A 163 -12.55 -13.62 -2.36
CA ALA A 163 -12.41 -14.12 -1.00
C ALA A 163 -12.15 -12.98 -0.02
N LEU A 164 -12.79 -13.06 1.15
CA LEU A 164 -12.40 -12.27 2.31
C LEU A 164 -11.27 -12.99 3.02
N VAL A 165 -10.07 -12.42 3.00
CA VAL A 165 -8.90 -13.03 3.64
C VAL A 165 -9.14 -13.06 5.16
N PRO A 166 -8.99 -14.22 5.82
CA PRO A 166 -9.11 -14.29 7.27
C PRO A 166 -8.06 -13.41 7.95
N GLU A 167 -8.38 -12.81 9.10
CA GLU A 167 -7.49 -11.88 9.82
C GLU A 167 -6.12 -12.50 10.15
N ARG A 168 -6.08 -13.83 10.37
CA ARG A 168 -4.86 -14.60 10.68
C ARG A 168 -4.24 -15.30 9.47
N GLY A 169 -4.68 -14.95 8.25
CA GLY A 169 -4.28 -15.63 7.03
C GLY A 169 -5.02 -16.95 6.80
N TYR A 170 -4.62 -17.68 5.76
CA TYR A 170 -5.28 -18.93 5.35
C TYR A 170 -4.82 -20.17 6.10
N ASP A 171 -3.59 -20.13 6.62
CA ASP A 171 -3.05 -21.26 7.37
C ASP A 171 -3.76 -21.33 8.73
N LYS A 172 -4.40 -22.47 9.03
CA LYS A 172 -5.18 -22.69 10.26
C LYS A 172 -4.27 -22.94 11.45
N VAL A 173 -3.30 -22.07 11.63
CA VAL A 173 -2.45 -22.12 12.80
C VAL A 173 -3.24 -21.44 13.91
N ASP A 174 -3.84 -22.25 14.80
CA ASP A 174 -4.42 -21.80 16.06
C ASP A 174 -3.29 -21.29 16.97
N GLY A 175 -2.74 -20.13 16.64
CA GLY A 175 -1.65 -19.50 17.39
C GLY A 175 -1.24 -18.17 16.75
N ASN A 176 -1.10 -17.12 17.57
CA ASN A 176 -0.64 -15.80 17.15
C ASN A 176 0.87 -15.63 17.45
N GLN A 177 1.64 -16.71 17.25
CA GLN A 177 3.02 -16.74 17.67
C GLN A 177 3.88 -15.78 16.85
N SER A 178 4.63 -14.92 17.54
CA SER A 178 5.51 -13.95 16.88
C SER A 178 6.77 -14.62 16.31
N LEU A 179 7.28 -14.08 15.21
CA LEU A 179 8.58 -14.51 14.66
C LEU A 179 9.73 -14.32 15.69
N LEU A 180 9.62 -13.31 16.55
CA LEU A 180 10.53 -13.09 17.67
C LEU A 180 10.53 -14.30 18.62
N ALA A 181 9.35 -14.79 19.00
CA ALA A 181 9.19 -15.96 19.87
C ALA A 181 9.74 -17.23 19.21
N LEU A 182 9.46 -17.46 17.92
CA LEU A 182 9.99 -18.62 17.20
C LEU A 182 11.53 -18.63 17.14
N ARG A 183 12.13 -17.48 16.85
CA ARG A 183 13.61 -17.32 16.88
C ARG A 183 14.16 -17.55 18.29
N PHE A 184 13.47 -17.02 19.30
CA PHE A 184 13.83 -17.21 20.70
C PHE A 184 13.78 -18.69 21.09
N PHE A 185 12.72 -19.42 20.78
CA PHE A 185 12.61 -20.85 21.09
C PHE A 185 13.61 -21.71 20.35
N LYS A 186 13.95 -21.37 19.11
CA LYS A 186 15.01 -22.06 18.36
C LYS A 186 16.36 -21.93 19.06
N TRP A 187 16.72 -20.71 19.46
CA TRP A 187 17.92 -20.46 20.24
C TRP A 187 17.87 -21.11 21.63
N TYR A 188 16.74 -21.00 22.33
CA TYR A 188 16.55 -21.54 23.68
C TYR A 188 16.73 -23.07 23.70
N SER A 189 16.08 -23.75 22.75
CA SER A 189 16.18 -25.21 22.60
C SER A 189 17.63 -25.66 22.44
N GLU A 190 18.41 -24.96 21.61
CA GLU A 190 19.82 -25.30 21.37
C GLU A 190 20.72 -24.97 22.56
N LYS A 191 20.53 -23.80 23.18
CA LYS A 191 21.35 -23.33 24.30
C LYS A 191 21.19 -24.20 25.54
N PHE A 192 19.97 -24.64 25.83
CA PHE A 192 19.65 -25.42 27.02
C PHE A 192 19.53 -26.92 26.73
N GLY A 193 19.60 -27.34 25.46
CA GLY A 193 19.49 -28.75 25.07
C GLY A 193 18.11 -29.34 25.37
N VAL A 194 17.05 -28.53 25.22
CA VAL A 194 15.65 -28.90 25.51
C VAL A 194 14.79 -28.80 24.26
N THR A 195 13.63 -29.46 24.27
CA THR A 195 12.64 -29.34 23.20
C THR A 195 11.57 -28.35 23.61
N VAL A 196 11.47 -27.22 22.89
CA VAL A 196 10.38 -26.26 23.07
C VAL A 196 9.26 -26.55 22.07
N GLN A 197 8.18 -27.18 22.54
CA GLN A 197 6.93 -27.28 21.80
C GLN A 197 6.37 -25.87 21.57
N ASN A 198 6.03 -25.56 20.33
CA ASN A 198 5.54 -24.27 19.88
C ASN A 198 4.57 -24.45 18.72
N VAL A 199 4.17 -23.36 18.05
CA VAL A 199 3.15 -23.41 17.01
C VAL A 199 3.51 -24.29 15.81
N ASN A 200 4.80 -24.48 15.53
CA ASN A 200 5.31 -25.30 14.43
C ASN A 200 5.56 -26.77 14.82
N SER A 201 5.29 -27.17 16.07
CA SER A 201 5.47 -28.55 16.55
C SER A 201 4.30 -29.46 16.16
N ASP A 202 4.54 -30.77 16.06
CA ASP A 202 3.49 -31.78 15.86
C ASP A 202 2.53 -31.77 17.07
N GLY A 203 1.39 -31.10 16.92
CA GLY A 203 0.41 -30.84 17.99
C GLY A 203 0.20 -29.36 18.34
N GLY A 204 0.94 -28.44 17.71
CA GLY A 204 0.82 -26.99 17.89
C GLY A 204 1.22 -26.50 19.28
N GLU A 205 0.76 -25.29 19.64
CA GLU A 205 0.99 -24.70 20.97
C GLU A 205 0.34 -25.53 22.09
N LYS A 206 1.03 -25.63 23.22
CA LYS A 206 0.53 -26.34 24.39
C LYS A 206 -0.69 -25.62 24.97
N ARG A 207 -1.83 -26.32 25.02
CA ARG A 207 -3.05 -25.83 25.69
C ARG A 207 -3.07 -26.18 27.17
N ILE A 208 -3.33 -25.19 28.01
CA ILE A 208 -3.56 -25.30 29.46
C ILE A 208 -4.92 -24.67 29.77
N GLY A 209 -5.91 -25.52 30.03
CA GLY A 209 -7.31 -25.09 30.15
C GLY A 209 -7.78 -24.37 28.88
N ASN A 210 -8.20 -23.11 29.02
CA ASN A 210 -8.68 -22.28 27.91
C ASN A 210 -7.58 -21.45 27.24
N TYR A 211 -6.32 -21.56 27.68
CA TYR A 211 -5.22 -20.75 27.18
C TYR A 211 -4.20 -21.60 26.42
N GLN A 212 -3.51 -20.97 25.48
CA GLN A 212 -2.34 -21.51 24.80
C GLN A 212 -1.10 -20.80 25.36
N LEU A 213 -0.03 -21.55 25.59
CA LEU A 213 1.30 -21.03 25.92
C LEU A 213 2.11 -20.85 24.63
N ASP A 214 2.94 -19.80 24.57
CA ASP A 214 3.83 -19.61 23.42
C ASP A 214 4.81 -20.79 23.28
N GLY A 215 5.49 -21.14 24.36
CA GLY A 215 6.45 -22.25 24.41
C GLY A 215 6.14 -23.23 25.53
N TRP A 216 6.44 -24.51 25.30
CA TRP A 216 6.38 -25.55 26.33
C TRP A 216 7.63 -26.41 26.30
N VAL A 217 8.38 -26.42 27.40
CA VAL A 217 9.57 -27.26 27.54
C VAL A 217 9.12 -28.67 27.91
N VAL A 218 9.26 -29.58 26.96
CA VAL A 218 8.65 -30.92 27.02
C VAL A 218 9.24 -31.74 28.15
N GLU A 219 10.56 -31.73 28.29
CA GLU A 219 11.30 -32.57 29.23
C GLU A 219 11.08 -32.15 30.69
N GLU A 220 10.98 -30.85 30.93
CA GLU A 220 10.90 -30.27 32.28
C GLU A 220 9.48 -29.84 32.69
N ASN A 221 8.50 -29.95 31.77
CA ASN A 221 7.09 -29.65 31.98
C ASN A 221 6.80 -28.23 32.52
N TYR A 222 7.35 -27.21 31.89
CA TYR A 222 7.02 -25.81 32.18
C TYR A 222 6.78 -24.96 30.94
N GLY A 223 6.05 -23.86 31.12
CA GLY A 223 5.71 -22.93 30.06
C GLY A 223 6.74 -21.82 29.86
N ILE A 224 6.85 -21.30 28.64
CA ILE A 224 7.58 -20.08 28.33
C ILE A 224 6.62 -19.12 27.62
N GLU A 225 6.60 -17.86 28.03
CA GLU A 225 5.84 -16.78 27.40
C GLU A 225 6.79 -15.73 26.83
N VAL A 226 6.55 -15.28 25.60
CA VAL A 226 7.30 -14.21 24.96
C VAL A 226 6.39 -13.01 24.77
N ASN A 227 6.37 -12.13 25.77
CA ASN A 227 5.45 -11.00 25.83
C ASN A 227 5.92 -9.85 24.93
N GLY A 228 5.18 -9.58 23.87
CA GLY A 228 5.31 -8.33 23.10
C GLY A 228 5.03 -7.11 23.96
N CYS A 229 5.95 -6.15 24.01
CA CYS A 229 5.90 -5.07 24.99
C CYS A 229 4.64 -4.20 24.86
N VAL A 230 4.21 -3.94 23.62
CA VAL A 230 3.02 -3.14 23.30
C VAL A 230 1.72 -3.90 23.57
N TRP A 231 1.71 -5.21 23.33
CA TRP A 231 0.50 -6.04 23.44
C TRP A 231 0.16 -6.41 24.88
N HIS A 232 1.19 -6.50 25.73
CA HIS A 232 1.09 -6.93 27.13
C HIS A 232 1.38 -5.79 28.12
N GLY A 233 1.67 -4.57 27.64
CA GLY A 233 1.94 -3.40 28.47
C GLY A 233 3.19 -3.59 29.35
N CYS A 234 4.37 -3.76 28.75
CA CYS A 234 5.61 -3.97 29.50
C CYS A 234 5.86 -2.90 30.58
N PRO A 235 6.07 -3.27 31.85
CA PRO A 235 6.34 -2.29 32.92
C PRO A 235 7.58 -1.42 32.70
N LYS A 236 8.58 -1.92 31.94
CA LYS A 236 9.81 -1.18 31.64
C LYS A 236 9.61 -0.18 30.49
N CYS A 237 8.85 -0.55 29.46
CA CYS A 237 8.61 0.30 28.29
C CYS A 237 7.44 1.27 28.48
N PHE A 238 6.42 0.86 29.24
CA PHE A 238 5.17 1.58 29.48
C PHE A 238 4.88 1.62 30.99
N PRO A 239 5.66 2.42 31.75
CA PRO A 239 5.59 2.41 33.21
C PRO A 239 4.28 2.97 33.77
N ASN A 240 3.51 3.75 32.99
CA ASN A 240 2.26 4.34 33.45
C ASN A 240 1.07 3.46 33.00
N ASP A 241 0.17 3.14 33.95
CA ASP A 241 -1.03 2.33 33.66
C ASP A 241 -1.95 2.98 32.63
N ASN A 242 -1.93 4.32 32.51
CA ASN A 242 -2.78 5.07 31.59
C ASN A 242 -2.20 5.21 30.18
N ASP A 243 -1.01 4.67 29.92
CA ASP A 243 -0.43 4.70 28.57
C ASP A 243 -1.38 3.99 27.59
N LEU A 244 -1.80 4.69 26.54
CA LEU A 244 -2.69 4.16 25.51
C LEU A 244 -1.91 3.40 24.45
N MET A 245 -2.23 2.11 24.30
CA MET A 245 -1.62 1.25 23.29
C MET A 245 -2.32 1.40 21.92
N PRO A 246 -1.69 0.98 20.81
CA PRO A 246 -2.27 1.07 19.45
C PRO A 246 -3.63 0.36 19.28
N ASN A 247 -3.93 -0.60 20.16
CA ASN A 247 -5.23 -1.30 20.19
C ASN A 247 -6.33 -0.53 20.96
N GLY A 248 -6.04 0.69 21.44
CA GLY A 248 -6.95 1.55 22.18
C GLY A 248 -7.14 1.18 23.66
N LYS A 249 -6.44 0.15 24.15
CA LYS A 249 -6.45 -0.26 25.56
C LYS A 249 -5.30 0.40 26.32
N THR A 250 -5.46 0.52 27.64
CA THR A 250 -4.41 1.06 28.50
C THR A 250 -3.41 -0.03 28.92
N ALA A 251 -2.16 0.35 29.20
CA ALA A 251 -1.13 -0.60 29.64
C ALA A 251 -1.52 -1.32 30.95
N GLY A 252 -2.15 -0.62 31.90
CA GLY A 252 -2.63 -1.21 33.16
C GLY A 252 -3.69 -2.29 32.93
N TYR A 253 -4.65 -2.04 32.02
CA TYR A 253 -5.67 -3.03 31.66
C TYR A 253 -5.06 -4.30 31.06
N LEU A 254 -4.05 -4.15 30.19
CA LEU A 254 -3.38 -5.28 29.56
C LEU A 254 -2.60 -6.11 30.60
N ARG A 255 -1.87 -5.45 31.50
CA ARG A 255 -1.15 -6.12 32.59
C ARG A 255 -2.08 -6.87 33.53
N GLU A 256 -3.22 -6.27 33.90
CA GLU A 256 -4.22 -6.94 34.74
C GLU A 256 -4.81 -8.17 34.05
N HIS A 257 -5.14 -8.05 32.77
CA HIS A 257 -5.62 -9.18 31.97
C HIS A 257 -4.60 -10.32 31.90
N ASP A 258 -3.33 -10.01 31.64
CA ASP A 258 -2.26 -11.01 31.61
C ASP A 258 -2.00 -11.63 32.98
N LYS A 259 -2.06 -10.84 34.05
CA LYS A 259 -1.93 -11.34 35.42
C LYS A 259 -3.02 -12.37 35.73
N ASN A 260 -4.28 -12.07 35.40
CA ASN A 260 -5.41 -13.00 35.61
C ASN A 260 -5.22 -14.30 34.80
N ARG A 261 -4.71 -14.19 33.56
CA ARG A 261 -4.36 -15.36 32.73
C ARG A 261 -3.24 -16.19 33.38
N MET A 262 -2.16 -15.55 33.83
CA MET A 262 -1.02 -16.22 34.48
C MET A 262 -1.41 -16.91 35.78
N GLU A 263 -2.20 -16.25 36.63
CA GLU A 263 -2.70 -16.84 37.87
C GLU A 263 -3.49 -18.13 37.59
N PHE A 264 -4.37 -18.13 36.59
CA PHE A 264 -5.09 -19.35 36.18
C PHE A 264 -4.14 -20.44 35.71
N ILE A 265 -3.21 -20.13 34.80
CA ILE A 265 -2.28 -21.12 34.24
C ILE A 265 -1.43 -21.76 35.35
N LEU A 266 -0.94 -20.96 36.30
CA LEU A 266 -0.13 -21.44 37.43
C LEU A 266 -0.92 -22.28 38.43
N THR A 267 -2.27 -22.31 38.37
CA THR A 267 -3.05 -23.33 39.09
C THR A 267 -2.96 -24.72 38.46
N GLN A 268 -2.58 -24.80 37.19
CA GLN A 268 -2.54 -26.03 36.40
C GLN A 268 -1.13 -26.55 36.17
N ILE A 269 -0.12 -25.68 36.18
CA ILE A 269 1.30 -26.02 35.99
C ILE A 269 2.21 -25.31 36.99
N ALA A 270 3.34 -25.93 37.31
CA ALA A 270 4.22 -25.46 38.39
C ALA A 270 5.03 -24.21 38.06
N ARG A 271 5.31 -23.94 36.77
CA ARG A 271 6.21 -22.88 36.35
C ARG A 271 5.86 -22.34 34.96
N VAL A 272 5.94 -21.02 34.82
CA VAL A 272 5.94 -20.31 33.54
C VAL A 272 7.03 -19.24 33.60
N ASP A 273 7.96 -19.27 32.66
CA ASP A 273 8.99 -18.24 32.52
C ASP A 273 8.55 -17.20 31.49
N VAL A 274 8.56 -15.92 31.87
CA VAL A 274 8.13 -14.82 30.99
C VAL A 274 9.34 -14.02 30.53
N TYR A 275 9.50 -13.88 29.23
CA TYR A 275 10.53 -13.06 28.58
C TYR A 275 9.87 -11.91 27.83
N TRP A 276 10.23 -10.68 28.14
CA TRP A 276 9.70 -9.51 27.43
C TRP A 276 10.47 -9.25 26.13
N GLU A 277 9.78 -8.77 25.11
CA GLU A 277 10.37 -8.36 23.82
C GLU A 277 11.60 -7.45 24.01
N CYS A 278 11.51 -6.44 24.88
CA CYS A 278 12.63 -5.53 25.15
C CYS A 278 13.82 -6.22 25.82
N GLU A 279 13.59 -7.28 26.60
CA GLU A 279 14.64 -8.05 27.26
C GLU A 279 15.34 -8.95 26.25
N ILE A 280 14.59 -9.60 25.37
CA ILE A 280 15.13 -10.38 24.26
C ILE A 280 16.01 -9.49 23.37
N HIS A 281 15.56 -8.26 23.06
CA HIS A 281 16.37 -7.30 22.31
C HIS A 281 17.68 -6.93 23.04
N GLN A 282 17.65 -6.77 24.37
CA GLN A 282 18.87 -6.56 25.14
C GLN A 282 19.79 -7.78 25.16
N MET A 283 19.22 -8.99 25.18
CA MET A 283 19.99 -10.24 25.08
C MET A 283 20.69 -10.32 23.71
N LEU A 284 20.01 -9.98 22.62
CA LEU A 284 20.60 -9.95 21.27
C LEU A 284 21.77 -8.96 21.12
N ILE A 285 21.78 -7.88 21.90
CA ILE A 285 22.90 -6.92 21.92
C ILE A 285 24.13 -7.54 22.61
N LYS A 286 23.92 -8.35 23.66
CA LYS A 286 24.98 -8.87 24.53
C LYS A 286 25.50 -10.25 24.12
N ASP A 287 24.61 -11.10 23.59
CA ASP A 287 24.89 -12.49 23.26
C ASP A 287 25.07 -12.62 21.73
N ARG A 288 26.34 -12.73 21.32
CA ARG A 288 26.72 -12.86 19.91
C ARG A 288 26.19 -14.16 19.29
N GLU A 289 26.15 -15.24 20.04
CA GLU A 289 25.65 -16.53 19.58
C GLU A 289 24.14 -16.47 19.33
N MET A 290 23.40 -15.88 20.29
CA MET A 290 21.97 -15.63 20.11
C MET A 290 21.69 -14.79 18.86
N LYS A 291 22.47 -13.72 18.67
CA LYS A 291 22.33 -12.85 17.49
C LYS A 291 22.56 -13.62 16.19
N GLU A 292 23.57 -14.47 16.13
CA GLU A 292 23.86 -15.30 14.95
C GLU A 292 22.75 -16.33 14.69
N LYS A 293 22.18 -16.94 15.73
CA LYS A 293 21.04 -17.88 15.59
C LYS A 293 19.77 -17.19 15.11
N PHE A 294 19.47 -16.01 15.63
CA PHE A 294 18.36 -15.20 15.14
C PHE A 294 18.56 -14.79 13.69
N TYR A 295 19.80 -14.43 13.32
CA TYR A 295 20.16 -14.00 11.98
C TYR A 295 20.03 -15.13 10.93
N ASN A 296 20.40 -16.36 11.31
CA ASN A 296 20.34 -17.54 10.44
C ASN A 296 19.01 -18.32 10.51
N TYR A 297 18.01 -17.78 11.21
CA TYR A 297 16.71 -18.44 11.34
C TYR A 297 15.98 -18.48 9.99
N ILE A 298 15.64 -19.69 9.54
CA ILE A 298 14.84 -19.91 8.33
C ILE A 298 13.38 -19.97 8.75
N ASP A 299 12.59 -18.98 8.32
CA ASP A 299 11.15 -18.96 8.57
C ASP A 299 10.41 -19.91 7.61
N ASP A 300 10.03 -21.07 8.12
CA ASP A 300 9.20 -22.07 7.46
C ASP A 300 7.71 -22.02 7.87
N GLY A 301 7.32 -20.97 8.59
CA GLY A 301 5.96 -20.76 9.08
C GLY A 301 4.97 -20.37 7.98
N PRO A 302 3.76 -19.91 8.36
CA PRO A 302 2.70 -19.52 7.44
C PRO A 302 3.10 -18.47 6.39
N ILE A 303 2.32 -18.40 5.31
CA ILE A 303 2.42 -17.32 4.32
C ILE A 303 1.75 -16.06 4.86
N ASP A 304 2.52 -14.97 4.99
CA ASP A 304 1.97 -13.61 5.05
C ASP A 304 1.77 -13.08 3.62
N ILE A 305 0.51 -13.02 3.17
CA ILE A 305 0.17 -12.50 1.83
C ILE A 305 0.65 -11.05 1.66
N ARG A 306 0.70 -10.25 2.72
CA ARG A 306 1.18 -8.85 2.61
C ARG A 306 2.67 -8.80 2.30
N SER A 307 3.43 -9.80 2.72
CA SER A 307 4.89 -9.83 2.51
C SER A 307 5.27 -9.90 1.04
N CYS A 308 4.40 -10.43 0.16
CA CYS A 308 4.61 -10.44 -1.29
C CYS A 308 4.01 -9.23 -2.02
N PHE A 309 3.45 -8.25 -1.30
CA PHE A 309 2.89 -7.05 -1.92
C PHE A 309 3.87 -5.88 -1.84
N TYR A 310 4.25 -5.36 -3.01
CA TYR A 310 5.22 -4.29 -3.16
C TYR A 310 4.66 -3.13 -3.99
N GLY A 311 5.24 -1.94 -3.81
CA GLY A 311 4.93 -0.77 -4.63
C GLY A 311 5.64 -0.80 -5.98
N GLY A 312 5.68 0.35 -6.65
CA GLY A 312 6.45 0.50 -7.90
C GLY A 312 7.94 0.23 -7.68
N ARG A 313 8.58 -0.41 -8.68
CA ARG A 313 10.03 -0.61 -8.69
C ARG A 313 10.74 0.70 -8.98
N THR A 314 11.58 1.13 -8.04
CA THR A 314 12.49 2.26 -8.22
C THR A 314 13.91 1.78 -7.97
N GLY A 315 14.76 1.78 -9.01
CA GLY A 315 16.13 1.31 -8.92
C GLY A 315 17.03 2.06 -9.90
N PRO A 316 17.61 3.22 -9.52
CA PRO A 316 18.50 3.95 -10.41
C PRO A 316 19.83 3.20 -10.57
N LEU A 317 20.20 2.89 -11.81
CA LEU A 317 21.55 2.37 -12.13
C LEU A 317 22.62 3.48 -12.06
N LYS A 318 22.20 4.74 -12.28
CA LYS A 318 23.04 5.93 -12.25
C LYS A 318 22.21 7.11 -11.73
N LEU A 319 22.67 7.75 -10.66
CA LEU A 319 21.94 8.87 -10.04
C LEU A 319 22.01 10.16 -10.87
N HIS A 320 23.13 10.40 -11.56
CA HIS A 320 23.32 11.58 -12.39
C HIS A 320 24.18 11.26 -13.60
N HIS A 321 23.77 11.72 -14.78
CA HIS A 321 24.54 11.63 -16.01
C HIS A 321 24.53 12.97 -16.73
N ASN A 322 25.72 13.57 -16.85
CA ASN A 322 25.91 14.68 -17.76
C ASN A 322 26.09 14.15 -19.19
N VAL A 323 25.30 14.66 -20.14
CA VAL A 323 25.28 14.24 -21.54
C VAL A 323 26.52 14.78 -22.24
N LYS A 324 27.26 13.93 -22.95
CA LYS A 324 28.41 14.34 -23.77
C LYS A 324 27.99 14.70 -25.20
N ASP A 325 28.88 15.33 -25.95
CA ASP A 325 28.64 15.64 -27.37
C ASP A 325 28.30 14.37 -28.16
N GLY A 326 27.15 14.38 -28.83
CA GLY A 326 26.63 13.23 -29.58
C GLY A 326 25.78 12.24 -28.78
N GLU A 327 25.71 12.35 -27.46
CA GLU A 327 24.82 11.53 -26.62
C GLU A 327 23.39 12.11 -26.59
N ARG A 328 22.39 11.24 -26.41
CA ARG A 328 20.99 11.61 -26.23
C ARG A 328 20.38 10.80 -25.09
N ILE A 329 19.58 11.45 -24.26
CA ILE A 329 18.75 10.77 -23.25
C ILE A 329 17.35 10.59 -23.83
N SER A 330 16.85 9.36 -23.81
CA SER A 330 15.47 9.04 -24.16
C SER A 330 14.70 8.69 -22.89
N TYR A 331 13.45 9.14 -22.82
CA TYR A 331 12.53 8.85 -21.72
C TYR A 331 11.34 8.06 -22.25
N TYR A 332 11.07 6.92 -21.62
CA TYR A 332 9.93 6.07 -21.93
C TYR A 332 9.03 6.01 -20.71
N ASP A 333 7.75 6.32 -20.90
CA ASP A 333 6.74 6.26 -19.84
C ASP A 333 5.58 5.40 -20.30
N VAL A 334 5.20 4.42 -19.48
CA VAL A 334 4.05 3.57 -19.76
C VAL A 334 2.79 4.33 -19.35
N THR A 335 1.98 4.71 -20.34
CA THR A 335 0.72 5.40 -20.08
C THR A 335 -0.25 4.46 -19.36
N SER A 336 -0.57 4.77 -18.10
CA SER A 336 -1.54 4.01 -17.30
C SER A 336 -1.16 2.54 -17.07
N LEU A 337 0.07 2.27 -16.62
CA LEU A 337 0.58 0.92 -16.32
C LEU A 337 -0.38 0.06 -15.47
N TYR A 338 -0.81 0.51 -14.28
CA TYR A 338 -1.70 -0.30 -13.43
C TYR A 338 -3.06 -0.59 -14.08
N PRO A 339 -3.79 0.40 -14.66
CA PRO A 339 -4.98 0.12 -15.44
C PRO A 339 -4.77 -0.89 -16.59
N PHE A 340 -3.64 -0.82 -17.29
CA PHE A 340 -3.31 -1.78 -18.34
C PHE A 340 -3.19 -3.20 -17.78
N ILE A 341 -2.41 -3.38 -16.71
CA ILE A 341 -2.28 -4.69 -16.02
C ILE A 341 -3.64 -5.21 -15.53
N ASN A 342 -4.48 -4.35 -14.98
CA ASN A 342 -5.84 -4.71 -14.54
C ASN A 342 -6.75 -5.23 -15.66
N VAL A 343 -6.49 -4.84 -16.91
CA VAL A 343 -7.29 -5.28 -18.08
C VAL A 343 -6.69 -6.52 -18.74
N THR A 344 -5.36 -6.64 -18.75
CA THR A 344 -4.67 -7.72 -19.49
C THR A 344 -4.36 -8.95 -18.66
N THR A 345 -4.43 -8.86 -17.34
CA THR A 345 -4.02 -9.93 -16.42
C THR A 345 -5.21 -10.66 -15.85
N SER A 346 -5.05 -11.98 -15.65
CA SER A 346 -6.02 -12.79 -14.92
C SER A 346 -5.72 -12.78 -13.42
N TYR A 347 -6.74 -12.55 -12.59
CA TYR A 347 -6.60 -12.44 -11.15
C TYR A 347 -7.12 -13.69 -10.43
N PRO A 348 -6.48 -14.14 -9.33
CA PRO A 348 -7.02 -15.22 -8.52
C PRO A 348 -8.35 -14.81 -7.88
N VAL A 349 -9.32 -15.72 -7.87
CA VAL A 349 -10.66 -15.49 -7.28
C VAL A 349 -11.07 -16.64 -6.36
N GLY A 350 -11.95 -16.35 -5.41
CA GLY A 350 -12.31 -17.29 -4.34
C GLY A 350 -11.16 -17.58 -3.37
N HIS A 351 -11.36 -18.59 -2.51
CA HIS A 351 -10.38 -18.98 -1.50
C HIS A 351 -9.34 -19.96 -2.09
N PRO A 352 -8.05 -19.83 -1.73
CA PRO A 352 -7.03 -20.77 -2.11
C PRO A 352 -7.11 -22.08 -1.32
N THR A 353 -6.49 -23.12 -1.84
CA THR A 353 -6.15 -24.35 -1.11
C THR A 353 -4.80 -24.14 -0.44
N VAL A 354 -4.70 -24.49 0.85
CA VAL A 354 -3.46 -24.38 1.63
C VAL A 354 -2.70 -25.70 1.55
N ASN A 355 -1.48 -25.65 1.04
CA ASN A 355 -0.57 -26.79 0.98
C ASN A 355 0.63 -26.57 1.92
N ILE A 356 0.78 -27.46 2.90
CA ILE A 356 1.92 -27.50 3.82
C ILE A 356 2.88 -28.59 3.34
N ILE A 357 4.02 -28.19 2.74
CA ILE A 357 4.87 -29.09 1.97
C ILE A 357 6.22 -29.33 2.64
N ASN A 358 6.94 -28.26 3.02
CA ASN A 358 8.26 -28.33 3.66
C ASN A 358 9.25 -29.32 3.02
N LYS A 359 9.45 -29.21 1.70
CA LYS A 359 10.25 -30.17 0.91
C LYS A 359 11.42 -29.49 0.19
N ASN A 360 12.57 -30.16 0.17
CA ASN A 360 13.69 -29.76 -0.68
C ASN A 360 13.35 -29.99 -2.17
N VAL A 361 13.62 -29.00 -3.00
CA VAL A 361 13.37 -29.02 -4.45
C VAL A 361 14.61 -28.52 -5.19
N ASN A 362 14.63 -28.66 -6.51
CA ASN A 362 15.66 -28.05 -7.35
C ASN A 362 14.99 -27.45 -8.58
N TRP A 363 14.33 -26.31 -8.40
CA TRP A 363 13.67 -25.62 -9.51
C TRP A 363 14.63 -24.61 -10.11
N THR A 364 14.90 -24.76 -11.40
CA THR A 364 15.84 -23.94 -12.17
C THR A 364 15.19 -23.31 -13.39
N THR A 365 13.99 -23.76 -13.75
CA THR A 365 13.21 -23.24 -14.87
C THR A 365 11.73 -23.11 -14.47
N PRO A 366 10.94 -22.27 -15.15
CA PRO A 366 9.49 -22.16 -14.90
C PRO A 366 8.74 -23.48 -14.98
N ALA A 367 9.21 -24.43 -15.82
CA ALA A 367 8.58 -25.73 -15.99
C ALA A 367 8.64 -26.61 -14.72
N ASP A 368 9.56 -26.30 -13.80
CA ASP A 368 9.68 -27.01 -12.52
C ASP A 368 8.60 -26.57 -11.52
N ASN A 369 8.04 -25.36 -11.69
CA ASN A 369 6.96 -24.85 -10.84
C ASN A 369 5.60 -25.33 -11.35
N ILE A 370 5.07 -26.39 -10.73
CA ILE A 370 3.75 -26.95 -11.06
C ILE A 370 2.57 -26.06 -10.62
N TYR A 371 2.81 -25.02 -9.81
CA TYR A 371 1.78 -24.15 -9.25
C TYR A 371 1.65 -22.87 -10.09
N ASN A 372 0.81 -22.94 -11.14
CA ASN A 372 0.67 -21.87 -12.11
C ASN A 372 0.00 -20.59 -11.55
N LEU A 373 -0.91 -20.73 -10.60
CA LEU A 373 -1.62 -19.62 -9.98
C LEU A 373 -1.59 -19.77 -8.45
N ALA A 374 -0.52 -19.27 -7.85
CA ALA A 374 -0.33 -19.43 -6.41
C ALA A 374 0.48 -18.29 -5.79
N ILE A 375 0.40 -18.20 -4.47
CA ILE A 375 1.40 -17.52 -3.64
C ILE A 375 2.24 -18.61 -2.99
N LEU A 376 3.56 -18.54 -3.16
CA LEU A 376 4.50 -19.55 -2.68
C LEU A 376 5.43 -18.95 -1.63
N LYS A 377 5.77 -19.74 -0.62
CA LYS A 377 6.89 -19.48 0.29
C LYS A 377 8.01 -20.45 -0.03
N VAL A 378 9.13 -19.93 -0.50
CA VAL A 378 10.24 -20.69 -1.07
C VAL A 378 11.59 -20.17 -0.57
N PHE A 379 12.59 -21.05 -0.50
CA PHE A 379 13.98 -20.62 -0.35
C PHE A 379 14.58 -20.44 -1.74
N ILE A 380 14.96 -19.20 -2.07
CA ILE A 380 15.49 -18.83 -3.38
C ILE A 380 16.98 -18.51 -3.29
N ILE A 381 17.69 -18.75 -4.38
CA ILE A 381 19.09 -18.41 -4.58
C ILE A 381 19.19 -17.61 -5.88
N PRO A 382 19.56 -16.32 -5.84
CA PRO A 382 19.73 -15.53 -7.06
C PRO A 382 20.92 -16.02 -7.91
N PRO A 383 20.96 -15.67 -9.21
CA PRO A 383 22.17 -15.82 -10.03
C PRO A 383 23.29 -14.93 -9.48
N ARG A 384 24.54 -15.25 -9.82
CA ARG A 384 25.70 -14.42 -9.41
C ARG A 384 25.77 -13.07 -10.12
N LYS A 385 25.13 -12.96 -11.28
CA LYS A 385 25.07 -11.77 -12.12
C LYS A 385 23.74 -11.75 -12.87
N ILE A 386 23.09 -10.59 -12.89
CA ILE A 386 21.87 -10.29 -13.65
C ILE A 386 21.79 -8.78 -13.82
N ASP A 387 21.18 -8.31 -14.91
CA ASP A 387 21.05 -6.88 -15.20
C ASP A 387 19.95 -6.23 -14.34
N VAL A 388 18.80 -6.91 -14.21
CA VAL A 388 17.64 -6.42 -13.45
C VAL A 388 17.19 -7.51 -12.48
N PRO A 389 17.64 -7.50 -11.21
CA PRO A 389 17.26 -8.52 -10.25
C PRO A 389 15.75 -8.53 -10.02
N VAL A 390 15.11 -9.70 -10.00
CA VAL A 390 13.65 -9.84 -10.06
C VAL A 390 13.01 -9.78 -8.67
N LEU A 391 13.40 -10.70 -7.79
CA LEU A 391 12.74 -10.86 -6.49
C LEU A 391 13.34 -9.91 -5.44
N PRO A 392 12.50 -9.16 -4.71
CA PRO A 392 12.96 -8.26 -3.67
C PRO A 392 13.10 -8.95 -2.31
N MET A 393 13.74 -8.24 -1.38
CA MET A 393 13.67 -8.49 0.06
C MET A 393 13.58 -7.16 0.82
N LYS A 394 12.92 -7.18 1.97
CA LYS A 394 12.96 -6.05 2.93
C LYS A 394 14.03 -6.33 3.98
N LEU A 395 14.90 -5.36 4.23
CA LEU A 395 15.82 -5.45 5.36
C LEU A 395 15.04 -5.30 6.68
N GLU A 396 15.33 -6.15 7.66
CA GLU A 396 14.60 -6.17 8.94
C GLU A 396 14.73 -4.86 9.74
N ASN A 397 15.84 -4.12 9.56
CA ASN A 397 16.17 -2.98 10.43
C ASN A 397 15.40 -1.69 10.08
N ASP A 398 15.17 -1.42 8.78
CA ASP A 398 14.55 -0.17 8.32
C ASP A 398 13.46 -0.39 7.27
N ALA A 399 13.06 -1.65 7.04
CA ALA A 399 12.09 -2.07 6.04
C ALA A 399 12.41 -1.64 4.60
N ARG A 400 13.66 -1.25 4.32
CA ARG A 400 14.10 -0.84 2.99
C ARG A 400 13.96 -2.00 2.02
N LEU A 401 13.29 -1.73 0.91
CA LEU A 401 13.12 -2.67 -0.18
C LEU A 401 14.38 -2.70 -1.04
N LEU A 402 15.02 -3.86 -1.12
CA LEU A 402 16.20 -4.10 -1.93
C LEU A 402 15.94 -5.23 -2.93
N PHE A 403 16.72 -5.23 -4.01
CA PHE A 403 16.75 -6.29 -5.01
C PHE A 403 18.16 -6.91 -5.08
N PRO A 404 18.64 -7.58 -4.01
CA PRO A 404 20.03 -8.03 -3.92
C PRO A 404 20.25 -9.39 -4.60
N LEU A 405 21.52 -9.70 -4.88
CA LEU A 405 21.97 -11.03 -5.34
C LEU A 405 22.60 -11.88 -4.22
N CYS A 406 22.61 -11.34 -3.01
CA CYS A 406 23.11 -11.98 -1.80
C CYS A 406 22.48 -11.31 -0.56
N GLU A 407 21.67 -12.08 0.18
CA GLU A 407 21.07 -11.62 1.44
C GLU A 407 22.15 -11.16 2.43
N LYS A 408 23.19 -11.98 2.64
CA LYS A 408 24.25 -11.68 3.60
C LYS A 408 25.01 -10.40 3.26
N CYS A 409 25.29 -10.13 1.98
CA CYS A 409 25.87 -8.84 1.56
C CYS A 409 24.93 -7.66 1.86
N ALA A 410 23.64 -7.79 1.53
CA ALA A 410 22.66 -6.73 1.77
C ALA A 410 22.54 -6.38 3.26
N LYS A 411 22.61 -7.39 4.13
CA LYS A 411 22.60 -7.22 5.59
C LYS A 411 23.92 -6.69 6.15
N MET A 412 25.08 -7.06 5.57
CA MET A 412 26.40 -6.57 6.00
C MET A 412 26.66 -5.12 5.59
N TYR A 413 26.14 -4.70 4.43
CA TYR A 413 26.35 -3.35 3.86
C TYR A 413 25.00 -2.64 3.61
N PRO A 414 24.18 -2.41 4.64
CA PRO A 414 22.80 -1.92 4.49
C PRO A 414 22.73 -0.49 3.94
N GLU A 415 23.74 0.33 4.20
CA GLU A 415 23.83 1.72 3.71
C GLU A 415 24.44 1.82 2.30
N GLY A 416 24.85 0.68 1.74
CA GLY A 416 25.59 0.62 0.49
C GLY A 416 27.07 0.95 0.70
N GLY A 417 27.94 0.09 0.19
CA GLY A 417 29.35 0.38 0.01
C GLY A 417 29.68 0.12 -1.44
N VAL A 418 30.01 1.15 -2.21
CA VAL A 418 30.53 0.96 -3.57
C VAL A 418 32.01 0.59 -3.44
N LEU A 419 32.25 -0.66 -3.11
CA LEU A 419 33.53 -1.28 -3.38
C LEU A 419 33.48 -1.72 -4.84
N GLU A 420 34.01 -0.90 -5.75
CA GLU A 420 33.99 -1.17 -7.20
C GLU A 420 34.54 -2.57 -7.53
N ASP A 421 35.51 -3.04 -6.74
CA ASP A 421 36.15 -4.35 -6.87
C ASP A 421 35.52 -5.45 -6.00
N TYR A 422 34.40 -5.21 -5.32
CA TYR A 422 33.81 -6.23 -4.45
C TYR A 422 33.26 -7.40 -5.25
N ARG A 423 33.72 -8.60 -4.86
CA ARG A 423 33.22 -9.87 -5.34
C ARG A 423 32.68 -10.66 -4.15
N CYS A 424 31.39 -10.95 -4.17
CA CYS A 424 30.76 -11.76 -3.13
C CYS A 424 31.34 -13.18 -3.11
N SER A 425 31.99 -13.54 -2.00
CA SER A 425 32.57 -14.86 -1.74
C SER A 425 31.61 -15.83 -1.03
N HIS A 426 30.40 -15.37 -0.68
CA HIS A 426 29.41 -16.19 0.02
C HIS A 426 28.95 -17.40 -0.81
N SER A 427 28.61 -18.47 -0.09
CA SER A 427 28.03 -19.70 -0.67
C SER A 427 26.65 -19.44 -1.27
N ASN A 428 26.10 -20.39 -2.02
CA ASN A 428 24.76 -20.25 -2.58
C ASN A 428 23.70 -20.17 -1.48
N GLU A 429 23.85 -20.93 -0.41
CA GLU A 429 22.98 -20.95 0.76
C GLU A 429 23.04 -19.63 1.52
N GLU A 430 24.24 -19.06 1.72
CA GLU A 430 24.41 -17.75 2.38
C GLU A 430 23.87 -16.57 1.55
N ARG A 431 23.76 -16.75 0.23
CA ARG A 431 23.23 -15.74 -0.68
C ARG A 431 21.71 -15.77 -0.76
N GLY A 432 21.11 -16.93 -0.55
CA GLY A 432 19.68 -17.15 -0.64
C GLY A 432 18.91 -16.64 0.57
N TRP A 433 17.59 -16.57 0.43
CA TRP A 433 16.66 -16.21 1.51
C TRP A 433 15.29 -16.84 1.29
N VAL A 434 14.47 -16.82 2.33
CA VAL A 434 13.05 -17.18 2.22
C VAL A 434 12.27 -16.02 1.59
N SER A 435 11.66 -16.28 0.44
CA SER A 435 10.81 -15.33 -0.26
C SER A 435 9.37 -15.83 -0.30
N THR A 436 8.43 -14.93 0.01
CA THR A 436 7.01 -15.09 -0.35
C THR A 436 6.78 -14.33 -1.64
N CYS A 437 6.35 -15.01 -2.70
CA CYS A 437 6.15 -14.42 -4.02
C CYS A 437 4.98 -15.07 -4.77
N THR A 438 4.48 -14.39 -5.80
CA THR A 438 3.50 -14.99 -6.71
C THR A 438 4.17 -16.00 -7.63
N SER A 439 3.40 -16.98 -8.13
CA SER A 439 3.87 -17.92 -9.16
C SER A 439 4.40 -17.20 -10.40
N ILE A 440 3.78 -16.07 -10.77
CA ILE A 440 4.16 -15.25 -11.91
C ILE A 440 5.55 -14.65 -11.69
N GLU A 441 5.79 -13.97 -10.56
CA GLU A 441 7.10 -13.39 -10.24
C GLU A 441 8.18 -14.45 -10.07
N LEU A 442 7.84 -15.60 -9.46
CA LEU A 442 8.76 -16.70 -9.29
C LEU A 442 9.20 -17.27 -10.64
N ASN A 443 8.27 -17.44 -11.59
CA ASN A 443 8.58 -17.94 -12.92
C ASN A 443 9.50 -16.98 -13.68
N VAL A 444 9.25 -15.66 -13.63
CA VAL A 444 10.16 -14.65 -14.20
C VAL A 444 11.54 -14.74 -13.53
N ALA A 445 11.61 -14.94 -12.22
CA ALA A 445 12.88 -15.11 -11.52
C ALA A 445 13.64 -16.37 -12.00
N LEU A 446 12.93 -17.48 -12.20
CA LEU A 446 13.51 -18.73 -12.72
C LEU A 446 14.04 -18.54 -14.16
N GLU A 447 13.33 -17.82 -15.02
CA GLU A 447 13.79 -17.45 -16.37
C GLU A 447 15.10 -16.65 -16.32
N GLU A 448 15.21 -15.77 -15.33
CA GLU A 448 16.36 -14.93 -15.07
C GLU A 448 17.48 -15.63 -14.26
N GLY A 449 17.40 -16.95 -14.08
CA GLY A 449 18.46 -17.78 -13.51
C GLY A 449 18.48 -17.88 -11.98
N TYR A 450 17.37 -17.54 -11.31
CA TYR A 450 17.20 -17.89 -9.89
C TYR A 450 17.01 -19.41 -9.74
N THR A 451 17.32 -19.94 -8.55
CA THR A 451 17.07 -21.34 -8.21
C THR A 451 16.25 -21.44 -6.93
N VAL A 452 15.27 -22.34 -6.88
CA VAL A 452 14.55 -22.69 -5.64
C VAL A 452 15.12 -24.00 -5.10
N THR A 453 15.56 -23.99 -3.85
CA THR A 453 16.10 -25.19 -3.17
C THR A 453 15.15 -25.78 -2.15
N LYS A 454 14.14 -25.03 -1.71
CA LYS A 454 13.13 -25.51 -0.75
C LYS A 454 11.77 -24.86 -0.97
N LEU A 455 10.72 -25.66 -0.90
CA LEU A 455 9.32 -25.24 -0.95
C LEU A 455 8.68 -25.44 0.42
N PHE A 456 8.23 -24.37 1.06
CA PHE A 456 7.65 -24.41 2.40
C PHE A 456 6.13 -24.55 2.37
N ARG A 457 5.46 -23.59 1.71
CA ARG A 457 4.00 -23.44 1.68
C ARG A 457 3.54 -22.98 0.31
N VAL A 458 2.32 -23.35 -0.06
CA VAL A 458 1.64 -22.86 -1.27
C VAL A 458 0.20 -22.52 -0.94
N LEU A 459 -0.23 -21.30 -1.32
CA LEU A 459 -1.63 -20.92 -1.42
C LEU A 459 -2.03 -21.01 -2.90
N GLU A 460 -2.65 -22.13 -3.28
CA GLU A 460 -2.98 -22.44 -4.65
C GLU A 460 -4.41 -22.03 -4.99
N TYR A 461 -4.58 -21.24 -6.06
CA TYR A 461 -5.89 -20.81 -6.52
C TYR A 461 -6.30 -21.64 -7.74
N ASN A 462 -7.46 -22.30 -7.63
CA ASN A 462 -8.01 -23.12 -8.70
C ASN A 462 -8.92 -22.33 -9.66
N LYS A 463 -9.13 -21.03 -9.39
CA LYS A 463 -10.01 -20.16 -10.16
C LYS A 463 -9.33 -18.82 -10.39
N SER A 464 -9.53 -18.29 -11.59
CA SER A 464 -9.14 -16.93 -11.95
C SER A 464 -10.22 -16.24 -12.78
N ASP A 465 -10.20 -14.92 -12.81
CA ASP A 465 -11.08 -14.10 -13.65
C ASP A 465 -10.24 -13.00 -14.35
N SER A 466 -10.16 -13.07 -15.68
CA SER A 466 -9.51 -12.06 -16.53
C SER A 466 -10.42 -10.86 -16.84
N GLU A 467 -11.68 -10.91 -16.44
CA GLU A 467 -12.67 -9.86 -16.61
C GLU A 467 -13.01 -9.16 -15.29
N LEU A 468 -12.27 -9.44 -14.20
CA LEU A 468 -12.54 -8.90 -12.86
C LEU A 468 -12.56 -7.36 -12.84
N PHE A 469 -11.50 -6.74 -13.35
CA PHE A 469 -11.36 -5.27 -13.36
C PHE A 469 -11.69 -4.64 -14.70
N LYS A 470 -11.73 -5.44 -15.77
CA LYS A 470 -11.86 -4.96 -17.14
C LYS A 470 -13.12 -4.10 -17.38
N PRO A 471 -14.33 -4.43 -16.88
CA PRO A 471 -15.49 -3.56 -17.01
C PRO A 471 -15.29 -2.18 -16.37
N TYR A 472 -14.79 -2.13 -15.14
CA TYR A 472 -14.52 -0.88 -14.42
C TYR A 472 -13.47 -0.04 -15.15
N ILE A 473 -12.34 -0.65 -15.53
CA ILE A 473 -11.27 0.09 -16.22
C ILE A 473 -11.74 0.57 -17.60
N SER A 474 -12.50 -0.24 -18.33
CA SER A 474 -13.03 0.14 -19.65
C SER A 474 -14.00 1.31 -19.54
N GLU A 475 -14.87 1.32 -18.53
CA GLU A 475 -15.80 2.43 -18.24
C GLU A 475 -15.06 3.76 -18.05
N PHE A 476 -14.12 3.82 -17.10
CA PHE A 476 -13.41 5.07 -16.82
C PHE A 476 -12.35 5.43 -17.85
N MET A 477 -11.80 4.44 -18.57
CA MET A 477 -10.92 4.74 -19.70
C MET A 477 -11.70 5.34 -20.86
N ALA A 478 -12.90 4.83 -21.16
CA ALA A 478 -13.79 5.44 -22.15
C ALA A 478 -14.12 6.89 -21.75
N GLU A 479 -14.54 7.12 -20.50
CA GLU A 479 -14.87 8.46 -20.01
C GLU A 479 -13.66 9.42 -20.09
N LYS A 480 -12.46 8.92 -19.77
CA LYS A 480 -11.21 9.70 -19.89
C LYS A 480 -10.89 10.03 -21.36
N ILE A 481 -11.10 9.11 -22.30
CA ILE A 481 -10.88 9.32 -23.73
C ILE A 481 -11.92 10.31 -24.28
N HIS A 482 -13.21 10.11 -24.00
CA HIS A 482 -14.30 11.02 -24.34
C HIS A 482 -14.02 12.44 -23.89
N SER A 483 -13.65 12.60 -22.62
CA SER A 483 -13.32 13.88 -22.01
C SER A 483 -12.00 14.50 -22.50
N SER A 484 -11.16 13.72 -23.19
CA SER A 484 -9.94 14.26 -23.82
C SER A 484 -10.24 14.84 -25.20
N GLY A 485 -11.27 14.33 -25.89
CA GLY A 485 -11.50 14.60 -27.30
C GLY A 485 -10.45 13.94 -28.19
N PHE A 486 -10.59 14.15 -29.51
CA PHE A 486 -9.59 13.72 -30.48
C PHE A 486 -8.32 14.57 -30.40
N ASP A 487 -7.18 13.94 -30.68
CA ASP A 487 -5.92 14.66 -30.81
C ASP A 487 -5.99 15.65 -31.98
N SER A 488 -5.31 16.79 -31.85
CA SER A 488 -5.26 17.81 -32.90
C SER A 488 -4.77 17.31 -34.27
N SER A 489 -3.98 16.24 -34.30
CA SER A 489 -3.47 15.63 -35.53
C SER A 489 -4.50 14.81 -36.31
N ILE A 490 -5.55 14.32 -35.64
CA ILE A 490 -6.58 13.47 -36.24
C ILE A 490 -7.98 14.12 -36.21
N LYS A 491 -8.16 15.15 -35.39
CA LYS A 491 -9.43 15.83 -35.22
C LYS A 491 -9.95 16.35 -36.57
N ASP A 492 -11.25 16.15 -36.81
CA ASP A 492 -11.98 16.52 -38.02
C ASP A 492 -11.58 15.69 -39.27
N ASN A 493 -10.68 14.69 -39.11
CA ASN A 493 -10.41 13.66 -40.12
C ASN A 493 -11.20 12.38 -39.78
N ILE A 494 -12.35 12.21 -40.43
CA ILE A 494 -13.29 11.12 -40.15
C ILE A 494 -12.64 9.73 -40.24
N GLU A 495 -11.76 9.51 -41.23
CA GLU A 495 -11.10 8.22 -41.45
C GLU A 495 -10.12 7.88 -40.31
N GLU A 496 -9.29 8.84 -39.91
CA GLU A 496 -8.35 8.65 -38.79
C GLU A 496 -9.08 8.57 -37.43
N GLU A 497 -10.19 9.30 -37.26
CA GLU A 497 -11.05 9.18 -36.09
C GLU A 497 -11.73 7.80 -36.00
N ASP A 498 -12.25 7.28 -37.13
CA ASP A 498 -12.85 5.93 -37.18
C ASP A 498 -11.81 4.85 -36.92
N LYS A 499 -10.61 5.02 -37.48
CA LYS A 499 -9.47 4.15 -37.21
C LYS A 499 -9.11 4.17 -35.73
N PHE A 500 -9.04 5.34 -35.10
CA PHE A 500 -8.78 5.45 -33.66
C PHE A 500 -9.86 4.75 -32.82
N ILE A 501 -11.14 4.99 -33.10
CA ILE A 501 -12.27 4.33 -32.40
C ILE A 501 -12.20 2.82 -32.57
N LYS A 502 -11.94 2.34 -33.80
CA LYS A 502 -11.81 0.93 -34.12
C LYS A 502 -10.64 0.30 -33.36
N GLU A 503 -9.48 0.96 -33.32
CA GLU A 503 -8.32 0.48 -32.57
C GLU A 503 -8.59 0.40 -31.06
N CYS A 504 -9.29 1.38 -30.47
CA CYS A 504 -9.68 1.31 -29.06
C CYS A 504 -10.53 0.07 -28.75
N ASN A 505 -11.47 -0.26 -29.63
CA ASN A 505 -12.33 -1.43 -29.44
C ASN A 505 -11.59 -2.75 -29.75
N GLU A 506 -10.83 -2.83 -30.83
CA GLU A 506 -10.15 -4.06 -31.25
C GLU A 506 -8.99 -4.45 -30.31
N LYS A 507 -8.18 -3.46 -29.88
CA LYS A 507 -7.01 -3.73 -29.03
C LYS A 507 -7.37 -3.84 -27.55
N PHE A 508 -8.32 -3.03 -27.09
CA PHE A 508 -8.59 -2.87 -25.65
C PHE A 508 -10.03 -3.21 -25.22
N GLY A 509 -10.93 -3.47 -26.17
CA GLY A 509 -12.35 -3.71 -25.87
C GLY A 509 -13.10 -2.45 -25.41
N ILE A 510 -12.51 -1.26 -25.60
CA ILE A 510 -13.07 0.01 -25.13
C ILE A 510 -13.96 0.59 -26.21
N LYS A 511 -15.25 0.75 -25.90
CA LYS A 511 -16.23 1.32 -26.82
C LYS A 511 -16.24 2.84 -26.71
N ILE A 512 -15.82 3.51 -27.78
CA ILE A 512 -15.82 4.97 -27.87
C ILE A 512 -17.00 5.45 -28.72
N ASP A 513 -17.90 6.18 -28.07
CA ASP A 513 -18.93 6.99 -28.73
C ASP A 513 -18.35 8.33 -29.24
N ARG A 514 -18.33 8.51 -30.57
CA ARG A 514 -17.87 9.73 -31.24
C ARG A 514 -18.60 10.99 -30.75
N SER A 515 -19.90 10.90 -30.46
CA SER A 515 -20.71 12.05 -30.02
C SER A 515 -20.29 12.60 -28.65
N LYS A 516 -19.58 11.79 -27.85
CA LYS A 516 -19.10 12.15 -26.52
C LYS A 516 -17.66 12.67 -26.52
N MET A 517 -16.97 12.70 -27.68
CA MET A 517 -15.58 13.13 -27.83
C MET A 517 -15.41 14.66 -27.71
N ASN A 518 -15.83 15.22 -26.59
CA ASN A 518 -15.79 16.65 -26.29
C ASN A 518 -14.82 16.91 -25.15
N PRO A 519 -13.78 17.75 -25.35
CA PRO A 519 -12.83 18.09 -24.29
C PRO A 519 -13.53 18.63 -23.04
N ASN A 520 -13.34 17.94 -21.91
CA ASN A 520 -13.82 18.34 -20.59
C ASN A 520 -12.75 18.00 -19.55
N LYS A 521 -12.04 19.02 -19.05
CA LYS A 521 -10.95 18.84 -18.10
C LYS A 521 -11.43 18.23 -16.77
N GLY A 522 -12.63 18.58 -16.31
CA GLY A 522 -13.21 18.14 -15.04
C GLY A 522 -13.45 16.65 -15.04
N ARG A 523 -14.20 16.18 -16.04
CA ARG A 523 -14.49 14.77 -16.24
C ARG A 523 -13.24 13.95 -16.51
N ARG A 524 -12.30 14.46 -17.31
CA ARG A 524 -11.02 13.81 -17.55
C ARG A 524 -10.23 13.61 -16.24
N THR A 525 -10.18 14.63 -15.39
CA THR A 525 -9.49 14.59 -14.10
C THR A 525 -10.15 13.57 -13.18
N GLN A 526 -11.47 13.58 -13.11
CA GLN A 526 -12.23 12.62 -12.33
C GLN A 526 -12.02 11.18 -12.81
N ALA A 527 -12.17 10.91 -14.11
CA ALA A 527 -11.95 9.59 -14.68
C ALA A 527 -10.53 9.08 -14.41
N LYS A 528 -9.52 9.95 -14.47
CA LYS A 528 -8.14 9.62 -14.08
C LYS A 528 -8.04 9.26 -12.60
N LEU A 529 -8.74 9.96 -11.70
CA LEU A 529 -8.80 9.60 -10.29
C LEU A 529 -9.43 8.21 -10.10
N MET A 530 -10.51 7.88 -10.80
CA MET A 530 -11.16 6.57 -10.71
C MET A 530 -10.23 5.43 -11.17
N LEU A 531 -9.55 5.63 -12.29
CA LEU A 531 -8.59 4.64 -12.82
C LEU A 531 -7.43 4.35 -11.86
N ASN A 532 -6.92 5.38 -11.18
CA ASN A 532 -5.71 5.25 -10.36
C ASN A 532 -5.99 4.82 -8.91
N ASN A 533 -7.16 5.15 -8.36
CA ASN A 533 -7.44 4.95 -6.93
C ASN A 533 -8.12 3.63 -6.59
N LEU A 534 -8.65 2.89 -7.58
CA LEU A 534 -9.25 1.58 -7.31
C LEU A 534 -8.21 0.57 -6.78
N TRP A 535 -7.09 0.40 -7.50
CA TRP A 535 -6.05 -0.58 -7.13
C TRP A 535 -5.44 -0.28 -5.75
N GLY A 536 -5.25 1.01 -5.44
CA GLY A 536 -4.77 1.44 -4.14
C GLY A 536 -5.69 1.05 -2.98
N ASP A 537 -7.01 0.96 -3.18
CA ASP A 537 -7.92 0.52 -2.13
C ASP A 537 -7.93 -1.00 -1.94
N PHE A 538 -7.71 -1.78 -3.01
CA PHE A 538 -7.52 -3.23 -2.91
C PHE A 538 -6.33 -3.60 -2.02
N HIS A 539 -5.30 -2.76 -1.99
CA HIS A 539 -4.17 -2.90 -1.07
C HIS A 539 -4.59 -2.79 0.40
N TYR A 540 -5.43 -1.80 0.76
CA TYR A 540 -5.94 -1.64 2.13
C TYR A 540 -7.05 -2.66 2.45
N GLY A 541 -7.83 -3.08 1.45
CA GLY A 541 -9.04 -3.89 1.55
C GLY A 541 -8.82 -5.41 1.67
N ILE A 542 -7.66 -5.94 1.25
CA ILE A 542 -7.21 -7.32 1.58
C ILE A 542 -7.22 -7.56 3.11
N LEU A 543 -7.36 -6.50 3.91
CA LEU A 543 -7.20 -6.46 5.36
C LEU A 543 -8.47 -6.03 6.09
N ALA A 544 -9.48 -5.61 5.33
CA ALA A 544 -10.68 -5.00 5.88
C ALA A 544 -11.91 -5.27 5.01
N PHE A 545 -12.06 -6.51 4.53
CA PHE A 545 -13.40 -7.02 4.25
C PHE A 545 -14.14 -7.26 5.57
N ARG A 546 -14.35 -6.18 6.33
CA ARG A 546 -15.38 -6.16 7.36
C ARG A 546 -16.71 -6.18 6.62
N ASN A 547 -17.55 -7.13 7.00
CA ASN A 547 -18.95 -7.21 6.63
C ASN A 547 -19.55 -5.80 6.50
N VAL A 548 -20.05 -5.48 5.31
CA VAL A 548 -21.08 -4.45 5.15
C VAL A 548 -22.40 -5.20 5.05
#